data_AF-A0A545SA65-F1
#
_entry.id   AF-A0A545SA65-F1
#
_cell.length_a   1.000
_cell.length_b   1.000
_cell.length_c   1.000
_cell.angle_alpha   90.00
_cell.angle_beta   90.00
_cell.angle_gamma   90.00
#
_symmetry.space_group_name_H-M   'P 1'
#
loop_
_entity.id
_entity.type
_entity.pdbx_description
1 polymer ?
#
loop_
_entity_poly.entity_id
_entity_poly.type
_entity_poly.pdbx_seq_one_letter_code
_entity_poly.pdbx_strand_id
1 'polypeptide(L)'
;MKDRAMKQRLVVIGNGMAGMRMVETLLRLAPDAYTMTVIGSEPRGNYNRILLSPVLAGEKEFADTLLHDVDWYEANGITLHAGVSVTAIDRAARTLRADNGLSLAYDRLVLATGSAPFMPALPGIELPGVLGFRDLDDVETMLDAARNHRHAVVIGGGILGLEAADALTRRGMDVTVVHRNAWLMDRQLDETAARMLQTALEARGIRFVMNARTEAIEGDGRVQSLRISLSQGDGFSPSPLTGEGAKPMSKTLPADLVVVTAGVRPRIELARAAGLTCHHGPQADDTLTTSDPAISAVGECIEHRGETFGLVAPLWEQAEVLARVLAGDNAARYEGSPPQTTRLKVTGIEVFSAGDVHGGEGGEALTLHDPIAGHYRRLVLREGRLSGAVLYGDASDGGWYFDLMQRGTDLSAARSTLIFGEAFCRLDAPEPSAENATRNHAMSMPTPRPTLVIVGHGMVGHSFVERLVDHGLHQSHRVIVFGEERRAAYDRVHLTEYFGGKTADELSMVSDGFFDEHGIELRLHSPITAIDRVRQCVTDAHGHETPYDLLVLATGSYPFVPPMEGLFSETDSPGANRGLPSGKPEGGRPGMDGIREACLVYRTIEDLEAITEWAG
;
A
#
# COMPACT_ATOMS: atom_id res chain seq x y z
N MET A 1 -6.96 20.24 -45.85
CA MET A 1 -7.10 20.44 -44.39
C MET A 1 -8.31 19.63 -43.94
N LYS A 2 -8.10 18.48 -43.28
CA LYS A 2 -9.21 17.75 -42.66
C LYS A 2 -9.72 18.59 -41.49
N ASP A 3 -11.03 18.84 -41.42
CA ASP A 3 -11.69 19.44 -40.27
C ASP A 3 -11.24 18.71 -39.01
N ARG A 4 -10.43 19.38 -38.18
CA ARG A 4 -10.06 18.86 -36.86
C ARG A 4 -11.30 19.08 -36.01
N ALA A 5 -12.06 18.03 -35.75
CA ALA A 5 -13.23 18.10 -34.86
C ALA A 5 -12.82 18.83 -33.57
N MET A 6 -13.59 19.87 -33.20
CA MET A 6 -13.32 20.66 -32.00
C MET A 6 -13.32 19.74 -30.77
N LYS A 7 -12.22 19.74 -30.00
CA LYS A 7 -12.12 18.98 -28.75
C LYS A 7 -13.20 19.45 -27.77
N GLN A 8 -13.84 18.52 -27.08
CA GLN A 8 -14.81 18.87 -26.03
C GLN A 8 -14.08 19.44 -24.81
N ARG A 9 -14.72 20.34 -24.06
CA ARG A 9 -14.16 20.88 -22.81
C ARG A 9 -14.50 19.94 -21.66
N LEU A 10 -13.47 19.37 -21.03
CA LEU A 10 -13.61 18.55 -19.84
C LEU A 10 -13.02 19.30 -18.65
N VAL A 11 -13.83 19.52 -17.62
CA VAL A 11 -13.36 20.08 -16.36
C VAL A 11 -13.41 19.02 -15.27
N VAL A 12 -12.31 18.87 -14.52
CA VAL A 12 -12.20 17.96 -13.37
C VAL A 12 -12.06 18.80 -12.10
N ILE A 13 -13.01 18.64 -11.18
CA ILE A 13 -13.00 19.30 -9.88
C ILE A 13 -12.41 18.34 -8.84
N GLY A 14 -11.18 18.61 -8.44
CA GLY A 14 -10.40 17.79 -7.51
C GLY A 14 -9.13 17.27 -8.17
N ASN A 15 -7.97 17.67 -7.61
CA ASN A 15 -6.65 17.25 -8.05
C ASN A 15 -6.09 16.07 -7.23
N GLY A 16 -6.97 15.16 -6.81
CA GLY A 16 -6.63 14.00 -5.98
C GLY A 16 -6.28 12.74 -6.81
N MET A 17 -5.80 11.69 -6.13
CA MET A 17 -5.33 10.44 -6.77
C MET A 17 -6.36 9.81 -7.73
N ALA A 18 -7.64 9.74 -7.33
CA ALA A 18 -8.68 9.12 -8.17
C ALA A 18 -8.97 9.93 -9.44
N GLY A 19 -9.10 11.25 -9.31
CA GLY A 19 -9.31 12.16 -10.44
C GLY A 19 -8.14 12.12 -11.42
N MET A 20 -6.91 12.19 -10.91
CA MET A 20 -5.72 12.16 -11.77
C MET A 20 -5.48 10.80 -12.41
N ARG A 21 -5.75 9.70 -11.72
CA ARG A 21 -5.73 8.38 -12.33
C ARG A 21 -6.70 8.25 -13.51
N MET A 22 -7.90 8.82 -13.38
CA MET A 22 -8.88 8.85 -14.45
C MET A 22 -8.35 9.68 -15.63
N VAL A 23 -7.76 10.84 -15.35
CA VAL A 23 -7.12 11.70 -16.36
C VAL A 23 -5.99 10.97 -17.10
N GLU A 24 -5.04 10.35 -16.39
CA GLU A 24 -3.97 9.54 -16.98
C GLU A 24 -4.52 8.47 -17.93
N THR A 25 -5.56 7.76 -17.48
CA THR A 25 -6.16 6.67 -18.24
C THR A 25 -6.88 7.20 -19.46
N LEU A 26 -7.59 8.33 -19.33
CA LEU A 26 -8.28 8.98 -20.43
C LEU A 26 -7.30 9.53 -21.48
N LEU A 27 -6.17 10.11 -21.07
CA LEU A 27 -5.12 10.56 -21.99
C LEU A 27 -4.55 9.40 -22.82
N ARG A 28 -4.42 8.20 -22.24
CA ARG A 28 -4.01 7.00 -22.98
C ARG A 28 -5.07 6.50 -23.95
N LEU A 29 -6.35 6.52 -23.55
CA LEU A 29 -7.44 5.97 -24.34
C LEU A 29 -7.93 6.93 -25.46
N ALA A 30 -7.92 8.23 -25.19
CA ALA A 30 -8.50 9.25 -26.08
C ALA A 30 -7.73 10.60 -25.98
N PRO A 31 -6.45 10.65 -26.39
CA PRO A 31 -5.58 11.83 -26.21
C PRO A 31 -6.09 13.11 -26.90
N ASP A 32 -6.91 12.94 -27.94
CA ASP A 32 -7.44 14.05 -28.73
C ASP A 32 -8.92 14.37 -28.50
N ALA A 33 -9.58 13.72 -27.54
CA ALA A 33 -11.01 13.93 -27.31
C ALA A 33 -11.33 15.26 -26.58
N TYR A 34 -10.43 15.70 -25.68
CA TYR A 34 -10.73 16.78 -24.73
C TYR A 34 -9.69 17.89 -24.65
N THR A 35 -10.16 19.10 -24.37
CA THR A 35 -9.37 20.19 -23.78
C THR A 35 -9.53 20.13 -22.27
N MET A 36 -8.41 19.77 -21.61
CA MET A 36 -8.20 19.49 -20.19
C MET A 36 -8.25 20.72 -19.26
N THR A 37 -9.14 20.80 -18.27
CA THR A 37 -8.92 21.70 -17.11
C THR A 37 -9.11 20.95 -15.79
N VAL A 38 -8.13 21.04 -14.90
CA VAL A 38 -8.17 20.47 -13.55
C VAL A 38 -8.17 21.62 -12.54
N ILE A 39 -9.07 21.57 -11.56
CA ILE A 39 -9.18 22.58 -10.50
C ILE A 39 -9.00 21.88 -9.15
N GLY A 40 -8.05 22.32 -8.34
CA GLY A 40 -7.78 21.75 -7.01
C GLY A 40 -7.64 22.85 -5.96
N SER A 41 -8.24 22.63 -4.79
CA SER A 41 -8.20 23.59 -3.68
C SER A 41 -6.82 23.69 -3.01
N GLU A 42 -5.97 22.66 -3.14
CA GLU A 42 -4.61 22.68 -2.61
C GLU A 42 -3.67 23.40 -3.60
N PRO A 43 -2.72 24.25 -3.13
CA PRO A 43 -1.85 25.07 -3.97
C PRO A 43 -0.64 24.28 -4.50
N ARG A 44 -0.85 23.04 -4.94
CA ARG A 44 0.22 22.09 -5.29
C ARG A 44 -0.23 21.08 -6.34
N GLY A 45 0.75 20.37 -6.93
CA GLY A 45 0.53 19.24 -7.83
C GLY A 45 -0.16 18.05 -7.15
N ASN A 46 -0.37 16.98 -7.90
CA ASN A 46 -0.99 15.77 -7.37
C ASN A 46 0.03 14.90 -6.64
N TYR A 47 -0.36 14.31 -5.52
CA TYR A 47 0.50 13.49 -4.68
C TYR A 47 -0.24 12.31 -4.06
N ASN A 48 0.54 11.33 -3.61
CA ASN A 48 0.06 10.14 -2.92
C ASN A 48 -0.22 10.46 -1.44
N ARG A 49 -1.49 10.75 -1.14
CA ARG A 49 -1.96 11.10 0.20
C ARG A 49 -1.72 10.02 1.26
N ILE A 50 -1.58 8.76 0.86
CA ILE A 50 -1.29 7.63 1.76
C ILE A 50 0.11 7.78 2.39
N LEU A 51 1.03 8.45 1.69
CA LEU A 51 2.40 8.65 2.15
C LEU A 51 2.55 9.83 3.12
N LEU A 52 1.47 10.56 3.46
CA LEU A 52 1.54 11.67 4.41
C LEU A 52 1.89 11.21 5.84
N SER A 53 1.50 10.00 6.25
CA SER A 53 1.91 9.43 7.55
C SER A 53 3.46 9.28 7.64
N PRO A 54 4.15 8.64 6.66
CA PRO A 54 5.61 8.67 6.57
C PRO A 54 6.22 10.08 6.53
N VAL A 55 5.61 11.04 5.84
CA VAL A 55 6.11 12.43 5.80
C VAL A 55 6.04 13.06 7.20
N LEU A 56 4.91 12.91 7.88
CA LEU A 56 4.75 13.36 9.26
C LEU A 56 5.78 12.70 10.18
N ALA A 57 6.05 11.40 10.00
CA ALA A 57 7.05 10.67 10.78
C ALA A 57 8.51 11.10 10.47
N GLY A 58 8.75 11.75 9.32
CA GLY A 58 10.08 12.11 8.84
C GLY A 58 10.81 10.97 8.13
N GLU A 59 10.09 9.95 7.71
CA GLU A 59 10.61 8.81 6.95
C GLU A 59 10.66 9.08 5.44
N LYS A 60 9.90 10.08 4.98
CA LYS A 60 9.85 10.53 3.57
C LYS A 60 9.82 12.05 3.49
N GLU A 61 10.40 12.58 2.43
CA GLU A 61 10.19 13.98 2.06
C GLU A 61 8.87 14.12 1.29
N PHE A 62 8.22 15.29 1.38
CA PHE A 62 6.96 15.51 0.64
C PHE A 62 7.16 15.34 -0.88
N ALA A 63 8.31 15.75 -1.40
CA ALA A 63 8.65 15.60 -2.82
C ALA A 63 8.55 14.15 -3.31
N ASP A 64 8.88 13.17 -2.46
CA ASP A 64 8.79 11.73 -2.79
C ASP A 64 7.35 11.22 -2.88
N THR A 65 6.37 12.05 -2.51
CA THR A 65 4.95 11.73 -2.60
C THR A 65 4.31 12.25 -3.87
N LEU A 66 4.96 13.16 -4.60
CA LEU A 66 4.42 13.74 -5.84
C LEU A 66 4.20 12.64 -6.88
N LEU A 67 2.98 12.57 -7.40
CA LEU A 67 2.61 11.70 -8.53
C LEU A 67 2.77 12.49 -9.84
N HIS A 68 2.31 13.75 -9.82
CA HIS A 68 2.47 14.70 -10.91
C HIS A 68 2.85 16.06 -10.33
N ASP A 69 4.03 16.55 -10.71
CA ASP A 69 4.40 17.94 -10.50
C ASP A 69 3.58 18.88 -11.41
N VAL A 70 3.76 20.18 -11.26
CA VAL A 70 3.03 21.19 -12.04
C VAL A 70 3.37 21.09 -13.53
N ASP A 71 4.62 20.76 -13.86
CA ASP A 71 5.15 20.68 -15.22
C ASP A 71 4.48 19.54 -16.03
N TRP A 72 4.13 18.44 -15.37
CA TRP A 72 3.39 17.33 -15.98
C TRP A 72 2.07 17.78 -16.62
N TYR A 73 1.35 18.72 -16.00
CA TYR A 73 0.07 19.20 -16.54
C TYR A 73 0.28 19.96 -17.84
N GLU A 74 1.26 20.87 -17.88
CA GLU A 74 1.59 21.63 -19.08
C GLU A 74 2.06 20.70 -20.22
N ALA A 75 2.92 19.73 -19.90
CA ALA A 75 3.42 18.73 -20.85
C ALA A 75 2.30 17.90 -21.50
N ASN A 76 1.18 17.70 -20.80
CA ASN A 76 0.01 16.97 -21.29
C ASN A 76 -1.11 17.89 -21.83
N GLY A 77 -0.86 19.20 -21.94
CA GLY A 77 -1.86 20.16 -22.43
C GLY A 77 -3.06 20.33 -21.49
N ILE A 78 -2.87 20.10 -20.19
CA ILE A 78 -3.89 20.27 -19.15
C ILE A 78 -3.68 21.62 -18.48
N THR A 79 -4.74 22.42 -18.41
CA THR A 79 -4.75 23.64 -17.60
C THR A 79 -5.01 23.29 -16.13
N LEU A 80 -4.04 23.53 -15.24
CA LEU A 80 -4.20 23.36 -13.79
C LEU A 80 -4.51 24.70 -13.12
N HIS A 81 -5.60 24.74 -12.36
CA HIS A 81 -5.90 25.80 -11.38
C HIS A 81 -5.72 25.24 -9.96
N ALA A 82 -4.49 25.34 -9.43
CA ALA A 82 -4.15 24.94 -8.07
C ALA A 82 -4.45 26.08 -7.07
N GLY A 83 -4.81 25.71 -5.83
CA GLY A 83 -5.21 26.67 -4.80
C GLY A 83 -6.56 27.34 -5.07
N VAL A 84 -7.42 26.73 -5.88
CA VAL A 84 -8.69 27.30 -6.34
C VAL A 84 -9.84 26.36 -5.97
N SER A 85 -10.85 26.88 -5.28
CA SER A 85 -12.02 26.10 -4.89
C SER A 85 -13.22 26.45 -5.76
N VAL A 86 -13.84 25.43 -6.38
CA VAL A 86 -15.12 25.61 -7.08
C VAL A 86 -16.23 25.80 -6.05
N THR A 87 -16.97 26.90 -6.17
CA THR A 87 -17.99 27.32 -5.21
C THR A 87 -19.41 27.12 -5.73
N ALA A 88 -19.61 27.07 -7.05
CA ALA A 88 -20.92 26.84 -7.64
C ALA A 88 -20.84 26.15 -9.01
N ILE A 89 -21.86 25.37 -9.34
CA ILE A 89 -22.08 24.77 -10.67
C ILE A 89 -23.48 25.19 -11.14
N ASP A 90 -23.55 25.83 -12.30
CA ASP A 90 -24.78 26.07 -13.04
C ASP A 90 -24.92 25.00 -14.13
N ARG A 91 -25.83 24.05 -13.90
CA ARG A 91 -26.10 22.92 -14.80
C ARG A 91 -26.82 23.34 -16.07
N ALA A 92 -27.70 24.33 -15.99
CA ALA A 92 -28.48 24.79 -17.14
C ALA A 92 -27.57 25.53 -18.13
N ALA A 93 -26.69 26.39 -17.63
CA ALA A 93 -25.70 27.10 -18.45
C ALA A 93 -24.46 26.24 -18.76
N ARG A 94 -24.27 25.09 -18.10
CA ARG A 94 -23.05 24.26 -18.10
C ARG A 94 -21.80 25.08 -17.80
N THR A 95 -21.87 25.84 -16.71
CA THR A 95 -20.76 26.65 -16.21
C THR A 95 -20.48 26.37 -14.75
N LEU A 96 -19.26 26.65 -14.30
CA LEU A 96 -18.88 26.66 -12.89
C LEU A 96 -18.25 27.99 -12.52
N ARG A 97 -18.26 28.30 -11.23
CA ARG A 97 -17.59 29.46 -10.63
C ARG A 97 -16.69 29.02 -9.49
N ALA A 98 -15.55 29.67 -9.35
CA ALA A 98 -14.62 29.47 -8.25
C ALA A 98 -14.52 30.68 -7.32
N ASP A 99 -13.89 30.49 -6.17
CA ASP A 99 -13.64 31.48 -5.12
C ASP A 99 -12.84 32.70 -5.59
N ASN A 100 -11.89 32.50 -6.51
CA ASN A 100 -11.08 33.56 -7.11
C ASN A 100 -11.78 34.32 -8.27
N GLY A 101 -13.06 34.05 -8.51
CA GLY A 101 -13.85 34.67 -9.58
C GLY A 101 -13.72 34.00 -10.96
N LEU A 102 -12.89 32.96 -11.10
CA LEU A 102 -12.82 32.15 -12.31
C LEU A 102 -14.21 31.59 -12.66
N SER A 103 -14.59 31.71 -13.94
CA SER A 103 -15.82 31.15 -14.48
C SER A 103 -15.49 30.35 -15.73
N LEU A 104 -15.83 29.08 -15.75
CA LEU A 104 -15.52 28.17 -16.86
C LEU A 104 -16.77 27.48 -17.37
N ALA A 105 -16.89 27.35 -18.68
CA ALA A 105 -17.92 26.55 -19.32
C ALA A 105 -17.37 25.15 -19.64
N TYR A 106 -18.20 24.13 -19.48
CA TYR A 106 -17.82 22.73 -19.68
C TYR A 106 -18.78 22.02 -20.63
N ASP A 107 -18.27 21.03 -21.35
CA ASP A 107 -19.11 20.07 -22.08
C ASP A 107 -19.27 18.77 -21.28
N ARG A 108 -18.23 18.40 -20.52
CA ARG A 108 -18.25 17.36 -19.48
C ARG A 108 -17.61 17.89 -18.19
N LEU A 109 -18.18 17.52 -17.06
CA LEU A 109 -17.68 17.84 -15.73
C LEU A 109 -17.45 16.55 -14.94
N VAL A 110 -16.34 16.45 -14.21
CA VAL A 110 -16.08 15.35 -13.29
C VAL A 110 -15.91 15.89 -11.88
N LEU A 111 -16.70 15.36 -10.95
CA LEU A 111 -16.54 15.59 -9.51
C LEU A 111 -15.57 14.54 -8.94
N ALA A 112 -14.36 14.96 -8.60
CA ALA A 112 -13.32 14.16 -7.96
C ALA A 112 -12.89 14.78 -6.61
N THR A 113 -13.86 15.32 -5.87
CA THR A 113 -13.67 16.14 -4.67
C THR A 113 -13.20 15.34 -3.44
N GLY A 114 -13.25 14.01 -3.50
CA GLY A 114 -12.82 13.13 -2.41
C GLY A 114 -13.62 13.31 -1.12
N SER A 115 -12.96 13.07 0.01
CA SER A 115 -13.54 13.14 1.36
C SER A 115 -12.82 14.18 2.25
N ALA A 116 -13.48 14.57 3.33
CA ALA A 116 -12.96 15.41 4.41
C ALA A 116 -12.97 14.64 5.75
N PRO A 117 -12.11 14.98 6.72
CA PRO A 117 -12.18 14.42 8.07
C PRO A 117 -13.57 14.62 8.67
N PHE A 118 -14.09 13.58 9.32
CA PHE A 118 -15.30 13.71 10.11
C PHE A 118 -14.97 14.37 11.46
N MET A 119 -15.35 15.64 11.60
CA MET A 119 -15.23 16.38 12.85
C MET A 119 -16.51 16.20 13.67
N PRO A 120 -16.48 15.48 14.81
CA PRO A 120 -17.66 15.30 15.63
C PRO A 120 -18.06 16.61 16.30
N ALA A 121 -19.37 16.83 16.47
CA ALA A 121 -19.89 18.00 17.18
C ALA A 121 -19.50 17.94 18.67
N LEU A 122 -18.38 18.57 19.01
CA LEU A 122 -17.83 18.67 20.36
C LEU A 122 -17.60 20.14 20.70
N PRO A 123 -17.88 20.58 21.94
CA PRO A 123 -17.44 21.89 22.41
C PRO A 123 -15.93 22.05 22.21
N GLY A 124 -15.53 23.16 21.60
CA GLY A 124 -14.12 23.49 21.32
C GLY A 124 -13.50 22.77 20.11
N ILE A 125 -14.28 22.06 19.29
CA ILE A 125 -13.77 21.40 18.07
C ILE A 125 -13.14 22.37 17.05
N GLU A 126 -13.55 23.64 17.08
CA GLU A 126 -13.06 24.71 16.19
C GLU A 126 -11.87 25.49 16.79
N LEU A 127 -11.35 25.09 17.97
CA LEU A 127 -10.23 25.79 18.60
C LEU A 127 -8.96 25.64 17.76
N PRO A 128 -8.13 26.70 17.63
CA PRO A 128 -6.79 26.56 17.07
C PRO A 128 -5.98 25.46 17.75
N GLY A 129 -5.33 24.62 16.95
CA GLY A 129 -4.63 23.41 17.41
C GLY A 129 -5.51 22.14 17.41
N VAL A 130 -6.77 22.23 17.00
CA VAL A 130 -7.63 21.07 16.71
C VAL A 130 -7.77 20.91 15.21
N LEU A 131 -7.45 19.72 14.68
CA LEU A 131 -7.56 19.44 13.25
C LEU A 131 -7.81 17.97 12.96
N GLY A 132 -8.20 17.67 11.72
CA GLY A 132 -8.13 16.32 11.18
C GLY A 132 -6.72 15.97 10.73
N PHE A 133 -6.58 14.85 10.02
CA PHE A 133 -5.35 14.50 9.33
C PHE A 133 -5.70 13.97 7.95
N ARG A 134 -5.44 14.76 6.90
CA ARG A 134 -5.95 14.47 5.56
C ARG A 134 -5.09 15.00 4.44
N ASP A 135 -4.52 16.19 4.56
CA ASP A 135 -3.66 16.78 3.52
C ASP A 135 -2.33 17.27 4.09
N LEU A 136 -1.48 17.84 3.24
CA LEU A 136 -0.17 18.33 3.67
C LEU A 136 -0.29 19.56 4.59
N ASP A 137 -1.36 20.37 4.49
CA ASP A 137 -1.53 21.54 5.37
C ASP A 137 -1.77 21.07 6.82
N ASP A 138 -2.50 19.96 6.98
CA ASP A 138 -2.62 19.28 8.27
C ASP A 138 -1.26 18.80 8.78
N VAL A 139 -0.44 18.18 7.92
CA VAL A 139 0.92 17.70 8.28
C VAL A 139 1.80 18.87 8.71
N GLU A 140 1.83 19.96 7.96
CA GLU A 140 2.62 21.15 8.27
C GLU A 140 2.19 21.75 9.62
N THR A 141 0.87 21.83 9.86
CA THR A 141 0.31 22.28 11.15
C THR A 141 0.75 21.36 12.29
N MET A 142 0.73 20.05 12.08
CA MET A 142 1.16 19.05 13.07
C MET A 142 2.68 19.13 13.35
N LEU A 143 3.49 19.34 12.31
CA LEU A 143 4.94 19.51 12.45
C LEU A 143 5.27 20.80 13.20
N ASP A 144 4.58 21.89 12.90
CA ASP A 144 4.73 23.15 13.63
C ASP A 144 4.29 23.02 15.09
N ALA A 145 3.21 22.29 15.35
CA ALA A 145 2.81 21.98 16.71
C ALA A 145 3.88 21.17 17.45
N ALA A 146 4.46 20.15 16.81
CA ALA A 146 5.50 19.32 17.40
C ALA A 146 6.81 20.09 17.69
N ARG A 147 7.12 21.13 16.91
CA ARG A 147 8.29 22.00 17.16
C ARG A 147 8.09 22.93 18.34
N ASN A 148 6.87 23.40 18.56
CA ASN A 148 6.57 24.51 19.47
C ASN A 148 5.88 24.06 20.77
N HIS A 149 5.38 22.83 20.83
CA HIS A 149 4.55 22.32 21.91
C HIS A 149 4.93 20.91 22.34
N ARG A 150 4.30 20.42 23.41
CA ARG A 150 4.71 19.18 24.06
C ARG A 150 3.63 18.12 24.04
N HIS A 151 2.37 18.48 24.26
CA HIS A 151 1.30 17.49 24.47
C HIS A 151 0.39 17.37 23.26
N ALA A 152 0.24 16.15 22.73
CA ALA A 152 -0.72 15.85 21.67
C ALA A 152 -1.72 14.79 22.12
N VAL A 153 -2.99 14.99 21.75
CA VAL A 153 -4.04 14.00 21.94
C VAL A 153 -4.61 13.59 20.60
N VAL A 154 -4.65 12.29 20.32
CA VAL A 154 -5.26 11.73 19.12
C VAL A 154 -6.61 11.11 19.48
N ILE A 155 -7.68 11.55 18.83
CA ILE A 155 -9.05 11.02 19.04
C ILE A 155 -9.32 9.93 17.99
N GLY A 156 -9.30 8.68 18.43
CA GLY A 156 -9.62 7.49 17.64
C GLY A 156 -8.43 6.54 17.48
N GLY A 157 -8.58 5.31 17.97
CA GLY A 157 -7.60 4.23 17.87
C GLY A 157 -7.69 3.42 16.57
N GLY A 158 -7.96 4.09 15.44
CA GLY A 158 -7.92 3.50 14.11
C GLY A 158 -6.54 3.68 13.45
N ILE A 159 -6.32 3.07 12.29
CA ILE A 159 -5.00 3.03 11.60
C ILE A 159 -4.36 4.41 11.49
N LEU A 160 -5.08 5.38 10.90
CA LEU A 160 -4.59 6.75 10.71
C LEU A 160 -4.25 7.44 12.05
N GLY A 161 -5.04 7.19 13.09
CA GLY A 161 -4.79 7.74 14.43
C GLY A 161 -3.54 7.14 15.07
N LEU A 162 -3.34 5.83 14.90
CA LEU A 162 -2.14 5.15 15.41
C LEU A 162 -0.88 5.57 14.66
N GLU A 163 -0.96 5.76 13.34
CA GLU A 163 0.14 6.29 12.53
C GLU A 163 0.47 7.74 12.90
N ALA A 164 -0.53 8.61 13.05
CA ALA A 164 -0.34 9.98 13.52
C ALA A 164 0.29 10.01 14.92
N ALA A 165 -0.16 9.14 15.82
CA ALA A 165 0.38 9.05 17.17
C ALA A 165 1.87 8.66 17.18
N ASP A 166 2.24 7.60 16.47
CA ASP A 166 3.65 7.17 16.35
C ASP A 166 4.51 8.25 15.70
N ALA A 167 4.02 8.89 14.64
CA ALA A 167 4.72 9.97 13.97
C ALA A 167 4.97 11.17 14.90
N LEU A 168 3.94 11.64 15.64
CA LEU A 168 4.08 12.74 16.59
C LEU A 168 4.98 12.37 17.78
N THR A 169 4.94 11.13 18.26
CA THR A 169 5.85 10.63 19.29
C THR A 169 7.30 10.66 18.81
N ARG A 170 7.58 10.24 17.56
CA ARG A 170 8.92 10.35 16.94
C ARG A 170 9.38 11.79 16.75
N ARG A 171 8.45 12.73 16.59
CA ARG A 171 8.74 14.19 16.58
C ARG A 171 8.97 14.77 17.99
N GLY A 172 8.89 13.95 19.04
CA GLY A 172 9.22 14.34 20.41
C GLY A 172 8.03 14.78 21.26
N MET A 173 6.79 14.59 20.79
CA MET A 173 5.60 14.94 21.56
C MET A 173 5.22 13.85 22.58
N ASP A 174 4.65 14.29 23.70
CA ASP A 174 3.96 13.49 24.70
C ASP A 174 2.56 13.11 24.18
N VAL A 175 2.44 12.02 23.43
CA VAL A 175 1.20 11.63 22.74
C VAL A 175 0.30 10.75 23.61
N THR A 176 -1.01 11.03 23.61
CA THR A 176 -2.05 10.16 24.19
C THR A 176 -3.15 9.89 23.17
N VAL A 177 -3.42 8.62 22.88
CA VAL A 177 -4.56 8.19 22.05
C VAL A 177 -5.77 7.96 22.95
N VAL A 178 -6.87 8.64 22.66
CA VAL A 178 -8.17 8.46 23.33
C VAL A 178 -9.07 7.65 22.40
N HIS A 179 -9.52 6.49 22.87
CA HIS A 179 -10.41 5.62 22.12
C HIS A 179 -11.65 5.25 22.92
N ARG A 180 -12.80 5.29 22.24
CA ARG A 180 -14.10 5.06 22.88
C ARG A 180 -14.36 3.60 23.25
N ASN A 181 -13.76 2.67 22.52
CA ASN A 181 -13.99 1.24 22.68
C ASN A 181 -12.89 0.60 23.54
N ALA A 182 -13.11 -0.66 23.92
CA ALA A 182 -12.22 -1.37 24.83
C ALA A 182 -10.86 -1.74 24.22
N TRP A 183 -10.76 -1.84 22.89
CA TRP A 183 -9.51 -2.16 22.19
C TRP A 183 -9.36 -1.38 20.89
N LEU A 184 -8.12 -1.31 20.40
CA LEU A 184 -7.74 -0.60 19.16
C LEU A 184 -8.31 -1.30 17.94
N MET A 185 -8.61 -0.52 16.89
CA MET A 185 -9.05 -1.05 15.59
C MET A 185 -10.16 -2.10 15.73
N ASP A 186 -11.16 -1.79 16.55
CA ASP A 186 -12.19 -2.74 17.02
C ASP A 186 -13.08 -3.35 15.93
N ARG A 187 -12.97 -2.84 14.71
CA ARG A 187 -13.64 -3.40 13.52
C ARG A 187 -12.76 -4.37 12.74
N GLN A 188 -11.45 -4.29 12.91
CA GLN A 188 -10.45 -5.05 12.15
C GLN A 188 -9.75 -6.11 12.99
N LEU A 189 -9.64 -5.91 14.30
CA LEU A 189 -8.90 -6.79 15.21
C LEU A 189 -9.80 -7.36 16.29
N ASP A 190 -9.50 -8.61 16.67
CA ASP A 190 -9.96 -9.14 17.95
C ASP A 190 -9.12 -8.57 19.10
N GLU A 191 -9.59 -8.78 20.33
CA GLU A 191 -8.96 -8.24 21.53
C GLU A 191 -7.50 -8.68 21.70
N THR A 192 -7.14 -9.89 21.25
CA THR A 192 -5.77 -10.42 21.40
C THR A 192 -4.80 -9.64 20.52
N ALA A 193 -5.07 -9.58 19.20
CA ALA A 193 -4.25 -8.85 18.25
C ALA A 193 -4.21 -7.36 18.58
N ALA A 194 -5.34 -6.77 19.00
CA ALA A 194 -5.40 -5.36 19.40
C ALA A 194 -4.55 -5.06 20.64
N ARG A 195 -4.48 -5.98 21.61
CA ARG A 195 -3.62 -5.85 22.79
C ARG A 195 -2.15 -5.99 22.45
N MET A 196 -1.79 -6.94 21.57
CA MET A 196 -0.42 -7.05 21.06
C MET A 196 0.02 -5.75 20.37
N LEU A 197 -0.86 -5.18 19.53
CA LEU A 197 -0.62 -3.89 18.89
C LEU A 197 -0.46 -2.77 19.91
N GLN A 198 -1.36 -2.68 20.88
CA GLN A 198 -1.31 -1.66 21.93
C GLN A 198 0.01 -1.75 22.72
N THR A 199 0.41 -2.93 23.18
CA THR A 199 1.68 -3.12 23.90
C THR A 199 2.89 -2.73 23.05
N ALA A 200 2.89 -3.08 21.76
CA ALA A 200 3.97 -2.70 20.85
C ALA A 200 4.08 -1.18 20.65
N LEU A 201 2.93 -0.47 20.63
CA LEU A 201 2.87 0.98 20.50
C LEU A 201 3.18 1.71 21.83
N GLU A 202 2.77 1.15 22.98
CA GLU A 202 3.14 1.64 24.31
C GLU A 202 4.65 1.57 24.54
N ALA A 203 5.30 0.50 24.08
CA ALA A 203 6.75 0.36 24.11
C ALA A 203 7.48 1.44 23.30
N ARG A 204 6.79 2.12 22.37
CA ARG A 204 7.30 3.25 21.59
C ARG A 204 6.98 4.61 22.19
N GLY A 205 6.35 4.64 23.37
CA GLY A 205 6.07 5.86 24.12
C GLY A 205 4.67 6.45 23.92
N ILE A 206 3.79 5.75 23.18
CA ILE A 206 2.40 6.19 23.01
C ILE A 206 1.58 5.80 24.24
N ARG A 207 0.81 6.73 24.81
CA ARG A 207 -0.13 6.43 25.90
C ARG A 207 -1.53 6.17 25.35
N PHE A 208 -2.28 5.27 25.96
CA PHE A 208 -3.66 4.99 25.58
C PHE A 208 -4.63 5.28 26.72
N VAL A 209 -5.79 5.84 26.38
CA VAL A 209 -6.94 5.94 27.27
C VAL A 209 -8.14 5.32 26.55
N MET A 210 -8.40 4.06 26.89
CA MET A 210 -9.45 3.23 26.31
C MET A 210 -10.77 3.43 27.06
N ASN A 211 -11.89 2.98 26.48
CA ASN A 211 -13.23 3.14 27.08
C ASN A 211 -13.52 4.61 27.45
N ALA A 212 -13.02 5.53 26.65
CA ALA A 212 -13.03 6.95 26.95
C ALA A 212 -13.77 7.75 25.90
N ARG A 213 -14.76 8.54 26.35
CA ARG A 213 -15.52 9.42 25.49
C ARG A 213 -15.04 10.85 25.67
N THR A 214 -14.70 11.51 24.56
CA THR A 214 -14.43 12.95 24.56
C THR A 214 -15.72 13.73 24.85
N GLU A 215 -15.66 14.62 25.85
CA GLU A 215 -16.77 15.49 26.24
C GLU A 215 -16.61 16.91 25.70
N ALA A 216 -15.41 17.46 25.80
CA ALA A 216 -15.08 18.80 25.36
C ALA A 216 -13.57 18.93 25.09
N ILE A 217 -13.24 19.80 24.15
CA ILE A 217 -11.89 20.33 23.95
C ILE A 217 -11.90 21.74 24.56
N GLU A 218 -10.96 22.02 25.45
CA GLU A 218 -10.98 23.21 26.30
C GLU A 218 -9.72 24.05 26.07
N GLY A 219 -9.87 25.36 26.17
CA GLY A 219 -8.78 26.32 26.14
C GLY A 219 -9.23 27.75 25.86
N ASP A 220 -8.35 28.70 26.16
CA ASP A 220 -8.54 30.13 25.93
C ASP A 220 -7.74 30.57 24.70
N GLY A 221 -8.44 30.91 23.61
CA GLY A 221 -7.84 31.27 22.31
C GLY A 221 -7.26 30.10 21.49
N ARG A 222 -6.87 28.99 22.12
CA ARG A 222 -6.38 27.76 21.47
C ARG A 222 -6.61 26.56 22.38
N VAL A 223 -6.47 25.34 21.86
CA VAL A 223 -6.55 24.13 22.69
C VAL A 223 -5.47 24.10 23.77
N GLN A 224 -5.87 23.69 24.97
CA GLN A 224 -5.00 23.50 26.14
C GLN A 224 -5.26 22.15 26.83
N SER A 225 -6.47 21.61 26.70
CA SER A 225 -6.82 20.31 27.29
C SER A 225 -7.98 19.61 26.59
N LEU A 226 -8.06 18.30 26.81
CA LEU A 226 -9.18 17.46 26.43
C LEU A 226 -9.87 16.91 27.67
N ARG A 227 -11.16 17.20 27.85
CA ARG A 227 -11.97 16.58 28.90
C ARG A 227 -12.67 15.33 28.35
N ILE A 228 -12.51 14.23 29.08
CA ILE A 228 -13.05 12.92 28.74
C ILE A 228 -13.87 12.38 29.90
N SER A 229 -14.86 11.54 29.62
CA SER A 229 -15.47 10.64 30.59
C SER A 229 -15.01 9.21 30.35
N LEU A 230 -14.72 8.53 31.44
CA LEU A 230 -14.41 7.11 31.46
C LEU A 230 -15.68 6.33 31.82
N SER A 231 -16.02 5.32 31.03
CA SER A 231 -16.92 4.26 31.52
C SER A 231 -16.16 3.35 32.49
N GLN A 232 -16.87 2.73 33.45
CA GLN A 232 -16.29 1.82 34.45
C GLN A 232 -15.31 0.82 33.81
N GLY A 233 -14.08 0.76 34.37
CA GLY A 233 -13.00 -0.14 33.98
C GLY A 233 -12.15 0.39 32.83
N ASP A 234 -11.03 1.02 33.13
CA ASP A 234 -9.85 0.85 32.27
C ASP A 234 -9.43 -0.61 32.43
N GLY A 235 -9.64 -1.44 31.41
CA GLY A 235 -9.27 -2.86 31.45
C GLY A 235 -7.78 -3.13 31.67
N PHE A 236 -6.97 -2.15 32.09
CA PHE A 236 -5.53 -2.27 32.21
C PHE A 236 -4.82 -1.33 33.20
N SER A 237 -5.51 -0.65 34.13
CA SER A 237 -4.84 -0.04 35.30
C SER A 237 -5.06 -0.92 36.54
N PRO A 238 -4.03 -1.18 37.36
CA PRO A 238 -4.12 -2.10 38.50
C PRO A 238 -4.89 -1.53 39.71
N SER A 239 -5.84 -0.60 39.53
CA SER A 239 -6.63 -0.05 40.64
C SER A 239 -8.11 -0.41 40.50
N PRO A 240 -8.61 -1.43 41.23
CA PRO A 240 -10.01 -1.81 41.18
C PRO A 240 -10.87 -0.76 41.92
N LEU A 241 -11.81 -0.15 41.21
CA LEU A 241 -13.00 0.47 41.81
C LEU A 241 -14.23 -0.20 41.21
N THR A 242 -14.45 -1.46 41.58
CA THR A 242 -15.65 -2.23 41.28
C THR A 242 -16.71 -1.93 42.34
N GLY A 243 -17.72 -1.13 41.99
CA GLY A 243 -18.93 -0.94 42.77
C GLY A 243 -20.09 -0.51 41.88
N GLU A 244 -21.17 -1.29 41.85
CA GLU A 244 -22.41 -0.95 41.14
C GLU A 244 -22.93 0.42 41.63
N GLY A 245 -23.02 1.39 40.73
CA GLY A 245 -23.44 2.77 41.02
C GLY A 245 -22.37 3.84 40.84
N ALA A 246 -21.16 3.50 40.40
CA ALA A 246 -20.11 4.48 40.16
C ALA A 246 -20.45 5.43 39.00
N LYS A 247 -20.49 6.74 39.31
CA LYS A 247 -20.62 7.81 38.31
C LYS A 247 -19.45 7.77 37.32
N PRO A 248 -19.66 8.06 36.03
CA PRO A 248 -18.56 8.19 35.08
C PRO A 248 -17.55 9.20 35.61
N MET A 249 -16.28 8.80 35.67
CA MET A 249 -15.20 9.65 36.15
C MET A 249 -14.77 10.58 35.01
N SER A 250 -14.86 11.89 35.23
CA SER A 250 -14.35 12.87 34.28
C SER A 250 -12.85 13.06 34.54
N LYS A 251 -12.05 13.08 33.47
CA LYS A 251 -10.61 13.29 33.49
C LYS A 251 -10.26 14.36 32.46
N THR A 252 -9.29 15.22 32.77
CA THR A 252 -8.75 16.22 31.85
C THR A 252 -7.33 15.83 31.47
N LEU A 253 -7.04 15.79 30.17
CA LEU A 253 -5.72 15.53 29.61
C LEU A 253 -5.14 16.84 29.07
N PRO A 254 -3.88 17.20 29.36
CA PRO A 254 -3.24 18.35 28.70
C PRO A 254 -3.09 18.08 27.20
N ALA A 255 -3.37 19.08 26.37
CA ALA A 255 -3.29 18.97 24.92
C ALA A 255 -3.00 20.34 24.30
N ASP A 256 -1.86 20.46 23.63
CA ASP A 256 -1.51 21.63 22.80
C ASP A 256 -1.90 21.43 21.33
N LEU A 257 -2.13 20.16 20.96
CA LEU A 257 -2.55 19.65 19.66
C LEU A 257 -3.60 18.55 19.88
N VAL A 258 -4.71 18.62 19.15
CA VAL A 258 -5.72 17.55 19.09
C VAL A 258 -5.92 17.12 17.64
N VAL A 259 -5.66 15.84 17.36
CA VAL A 259 -5.81 15.25 16.02
C VAL A 259 -7.04 14.36 16.02
N VAL A 260 -8.00 14.65 15.15
CA VAL A 260 -9.26 13.94 15.06
C VAL A 260 -9.21 12.93 13.92
N THR A 261 -9.22 11.64 14.27
CA THR A 261 -9.18 10.53 13.31
C THR A 261 -10.43 9.65 13.43
N ALA A 262 -11.61 10.29 13.44
CA ALA A 262 -12.91 9.65 13.62
C ALA A 262 -13.55 9.13 12.31
N GLY A 263 -12.75 8.99 11.25
CA GLY A 263 -13.18 8.63 9.90
C GLY A 263 -13.31 9.85 8.97
N VAL A 264 -13.78 9.61 7.76
CA VAL A 264 -13.95 10.63 6.71
C VAL A 264 -15.39 10.67 6.19
N ARG A 265 -15.77 11.77 5.56
CA ARG A 265 -17.06 11.94 4.87
C ARG A 265 -16.86 12.45 3.44
N PRO A 266 -17.60 11.94 2.46
CA PRO A 266 -17.60 12.49 1.10
C PRO A 266 -17.87 14.01 1.09
N ARG A 267 -17.14 14.77 0.25
CA ARG A 267 -17.40 16.20 0.04
C ARG A 267 -18.56 16.38 -0.95
N ILE A 268 -19.76 16.58 -0.41
CA ILE A 268 -21.03 16.57 -1.17
C ILE A 268 -21.65 17.95 -1.38
N GLU A 269 -21.11 18.97 -0.73
CA GLU A 269 -21.73 20.30 -0.61
C GLU A 269 -21.94 20.93 -1.99
N LEU A 270 -20.92 20.85 -2.85
CA LEU A 270 -20.97 21.39 -4.21
C LEU A 270 -22.01 20.68 -5.09
N ALA A 271 -22.05 19.34 -5.03
CA ALA A 271 -23.00 18.55 -5.81
C ALA A 271 -24.44 18.80 -5.37
N ARG A 272 -24.68 18.86 -4.04
CA ARG A 272 -25.99 19.14 -3.46
C ARG A 272 -26.45 20.56 -3.80
N ALA A 273 -25.56 21.55 -3.71
CA ALA A 273 -25.87 22.93 -4.11
C ALA A 273 -26.18 23.05 -5.60
N ALA A 274 -25.56 22.23 -6.45
CA ALA A 274 -25.87 22.11 -7.87
C ALA A 274 -27.20 21.36 -8.14
N GLY A 275 -27.89 20.86 -7.12
CA GLY A 275 -29.15 20.12 -7.26
C GLY A 275 -28.98 18.71 -7.85
N LEU A 276 -27.79 18.10 -7.72
CA LEU A 276 -27.59 16.69 -8.05
C LEU A 276 -28.21 15.79 -6.96
N THR A 277 -28.69 14.62 -7.34
CA THR A 277 -29.15 13.62 -6.37
C THR A 277 -27.98 13.17 -5.49
N CYS A 278 -28.12 13.33 -4.17
CA CYS A 278 -27.09 12.96 -3.21
C CYS A 278 -27.71 12.29 -1.97
N HIS A 279 -27.10 11.24 -1.44
CA HIS A 279 -27.35 10.76 -0.08
C HIS A 279 -26.08 10.90 0.77
N HIS A 280 -25.22 9.88 0.77
CA HIS A 280 -23.89 9.87 1.38
C HIS A 280 -22.83 10.50 0.47
N GLY A 281 -23.02 10.41 -0.85
CA GLY A 281 -22.22 11.05 -1.91
C GLY A 281 -23.12 11.56 -3.04
N PRO A 282 -22.60 12.25 -4.08
CA PRO A 282 -23.32 12.38 -5.35
C PRO A 282 -23.58 10.98 -5.89
N GLN A 283 -24.85 10.66 -6.13
CA GLN A 283 -25.23 9.35 -6.62
C GLN A 283 -24.81 9.22 -8.08
N ALA A 284 -24.13 8.13 -8.40
CA ALA A 284 -23.69 7.81 -9.75
C ALA A 284 -24.17 6.41 -10.18
N ASP A 285 -24.50 6.27 -11.46
CA ASP A 285 -24.84 4.98 -12.07
C ASP A 285 -23.58 4.13 -12.36
N ASP A 286 -23.76 2.97 -12.99
CA ASP A 286 -22.65 2.06 -13.33
C ASP A 286 -21.69 2.65 -14.39
N THR A 287 -22.05 3.74 -15.08
CA THR A 287 -21.14 4.49 -15.95
C THR A 287 -20.44 5.63 -15.20
N LEU A 288 -20.67 5.73 -13.90
CA LEU A 288 -20.22 6.80 -13.02
C LEU A 288 -20.76 8.18 -13.40
N THR A 289 -21.92 8.19 -14.07
CA THR A 289 -22.66 9.41 -14.44
C THR A 289 -23.67 9.74 -13.34
N THR A 290 -23.75 11.02 -12.97
CA THR A 290 -24.68 11.49 -11.93
C THR A 290 -26.10 11.67 -12.48
N SER A 291 -27.01 12.22 -11.68
CA SER A 291 -28.34 12.65 -12.14
C SER A 291 -28.33 13.68 -13.29
N ASP A 292 -27.16 14.24 -13.63
CA ASP A 292 -26.95 15.06 -14.83
C ASP A 292 -26.05 14.33 -15.84
N PRO A 293 -26.50 14.10 -17.09
CA PRO A 293 -25.70 13.40 -18.10
C PRO A 293 -24.37 14.07 -18.47
N ALA A 294 -24.22 15.37 -18.20
CA ALA A 294 -22.96 16.08 -18.45
C ALA A 294 -21.97 15.97 -17.28
N ILE A 295 -22.41 15.47 -16.12
CA ILE A 295 -21.63 15.43 -14.87
C ILE A 295 -21.44 13.99 -14.42
N SER A 296 -20.18 13.58 -14.35
CA SER A 296 -19.75 12.31 -13.76
C SER A 296 -19.10 12.55 -12.40
N ALA A 297 -18.94 11.51 -11.60
CA ALA A 297 -18.23 11.60 -10.32
C ALA A 297 -17.28 10.40 -10.15
N VAL A 298 -16.14 10.59 -9.48
CA VAL A 298 -15.16 9.52 -9.27
C VAL A 298 -14.43 9.66 -7.92
N GLY A 299 -14.15 8.53 -7.28
CA GLY A 299 -13.39 8.42 -6.05
C GLY A 299 -14.21 8.54 -4.78
N GLU A 300 -13.58 8.93 -3.66
CA GLU A 300 -14.24 8.87 -2.34
C GLU A 300 -15.48 9.76 -2.20
N CYS A 301 -15.68 10.73 -3.09
CA CYS A 301 -16.87 11.57 -3.02
C CYS A 301 -18.14 10.82 -3.43
N ILE A 302 -18.04 9.76 -4.25
CA ILE A 302 -19.19 9.17 -4.92
C ILE A 302 -19.96 8.21 -4.04
N GLU A 303 -21.26 8.12 -4.32
CA GLU A 303 -22.08 7.01 -3.88
C GLU A 303 -22.49 6.18 -5.10
N HIS A 304 -22.11 4.91 -5.10
CA HIS A 304 -22.46 3.95 -6.15
C HIS A 304 -23.19 2.77 -5.51
N ARG A 305 -24.38 2.45 -6.01
CA ARG A 305 -25.25 1.37 -5.50
C ARG A 305 -25.50 1.43 -3.97
N GLY A 306 -25.56 2.65 -3.42
CA GLY A 306 -25.80 2.90 -2.00
C GLY A 306 -24.55 2.81 -1.11
N GLU A 307 -23.38 2.58 -1.69
CA GLU A 307 -22.11 2.45 -0.98
C GLU A 307 -21.14 3.59 -1.32
N THR A 308 -20.25 3.89 -0.38
CA THR A 308 -19.14 4.84 -0.54
C THR A 308 -17.83 4.13 -0.22
N PHE A 309 -16.76 4.45 -0.94
CA PHE A 309 -15.48 3.75 -0.84
C PHE A 309 -14.38 4.69 -0.32
N GLY A 310 -13.63 4.24 0.69
CA GLY A 310 -12.47 4.96 1.26
C GLY A 310 -11.15 4.24 1.01
N LEU A 311 -11.07 3.40 -0.02
CA LEU A 311 -9.94 2.53 -0.33
C LEU A 311 -9.47 2.77 -1.77
N VAL A 312 -8.20 2.50 -2.02
CA VAL A 312 -7.57 2.91 -3.28
C VAL A 312 -7.93 2.00 -4.46
N ALA A 313 -8.05 0.69 -4.25
CA ALA A 313 -8.44 -0.26 -5.29
C ALA A 313 -9.83 0.04 -5.91
N PRO A 314 -10.90 0.25 -5.12
CA PRO A 314 -12.18 0.70 -5.68
C PRO A 314 -12.07 2.00 -6.46
N LEU A 315 -11.27 2.95 -5.97
CA LEU A 315 -11.03 4.23 -6.62
C LEU A 315 -10.32 4.08 -7.98
N TRP A 316 -9.37 3.14 -8.09
CA TRP A 316 -8.69 2.80 -9.35
C TRP A 316 -9.65 2.16 -10.36
N GLU A 317 -10.46 1.20 -9.92
CA GLU A 317 -11.51 0.57 -10.74
C GLU A 317 -12.49 1.61 -11.28
N GLN A 318 -12.94 2.53 -10.42
CA GLN A 318 -13.81 3.64 -10.82
C GLN A 318 -13.13 4.55 -11.85
N ALA A 319 -11.88 4.91 -11.63
CA ALA A 319 -11.12 5.77 -12.54
C ALA A 319 -10.96 5.14 -13.93
N GLU A 320 -10.71 3.83 -14.00
CA GLU A 320 -10.60 3.08 -15.24
C GLU A 320 -11.92 3.01 -16.00
N VAL A 321 -13.03 2.73 -15.31
CA VAL A 321 -14.36 2.72 -15.91
C VAL A 321 -14.73 4.11 -16.44
N LEU A 322 -14.60 5.17 -15.64
CA LEU A 322 -14.99 6.51 -16.07
C LEU A 322 -14.14 6.99 -17.25
N ALA A 323 -12.83 6.69 -17.26
CA ALA A 323 -11.97 7.01 -18.38
C ALA A 323 -12.43 6.33 -19.68
N ARG A 324 -12.84 5.05 -19.62
CA ARG A 324 -13.42 4.34 -20.78
C ARG A 324 -14.74 4.95 -21.24
N VAL A 325 -15.64 5.29 -20.31
CA VAL A 325 -16.91 5.97 -20.61
C VAL A 325 -16.66 7.31 -21.32
N LEU A 326 -15.73 8.12 -20.83
CA LEU A 326 -15.34 9.38 -21.45
C LEU A 326 -14.62 9.18 -22.80
N ALA A 327 -13.92 8.07 -22.99
CA ALA A 327 -13.34 7.69 -24.28
C ALA A 327 -14.37 7.17 -25.31
N GLY A 328 -15.66 7.06 -24.93
CA GLY A 328 -16.75 6.64 -25.82
C GLY A 328 -17.07 5.14 -25.77
N ASP A 329 -16.53 4.40 -24.79
CA ASP A 329 -16.87 2.99 -24.57
C ASP A 329 -18.20 2.85 -23.84
N ASN A 330 -19.27 2.62 -24.61
CA ASN A 330 -20.61 2.44 -24.09
C ASN A 330 -20.82 1.15 -23.29
N ALA A 331 -19.86 0.22 -23.27
CA ALA A 331 -19.96 -1.05 -22.56
C ALA A 331 -19.28 -1.01 -21.18
N ALA A 332 -18.49 0.02 -20.88
CA ALA A 332 -17.79 0.14 -19.60
C ALA A 332 -18.77 0.31 -18.44
N ARG A 333 -18.67 -0.55 -17.43
CA ARG A 333 -19.51 -0.54 -16.22
C ARG A 333 -18.65 -0.77 -14.99
N TYR A 334 -18.92 -0.02 -13.93
CA TYR A 334 -18.43 -0.26 -12.59
C TYR A 334 -19.54 -1.01 -11.84
N GLU A 335 -19.28 -2.27 -11.49
CA GLU A 335 -20.28 -3.15 -10.87
C GLU A 335 -20.29 -3.06 -9.34
N GLY A 336 -19.45 -2.17 -8.78
CA GLY A 336 -19.10 -2.12 -7.37
C GLY A 336 -17.87 -2.98 -7.09
N SER A 337 -17.13 -2.65 -6.04
CA SER A 337 -16.05 -3.50 -5.56
C SER A 337 -16.57 -4.37 -4.40
N PRO A 338 -16.19 -5.65 -4.32
CA PRO A 338 -16.49 -6.47 -3.15
C PRO A 338 -15.91 -5.83 -1.89
N PRO A 339 -16.46 -6.12 -0.68
CA PRO A 339 -15.89 -5.65 0.58
C PRO A 339 -14.42 -6.07 0.67
N GLN A 340 -13.49 -5.13 0.47
CA GLN A 340 -12.08 -5.47 0.32
C GLN A 340 -11.39 -5.65 1.67
N THR A 341 -10.38 -6.52 1.68
CA THR A 341 -9.43 -6.69 2.80
C THR A 341 -8.80 -5.37 3.18
N THR A 342 -8.40 -5.24 4.44
CA THR A 342 -7.40 -4.25 4.81
C THR A 342 -6.13 -4.98 5.23
N ARG A 343 -5.13 -5.02 4.35
CA ARG A 343 -3.75 -5.26 4.78
C ARG A 343 -3.25 -3.97 5.39
N LEU A 344 -2.85 -4.04 6.65
CA LEU A 344 -2.61 -2.90 7.51
C LEU A 344 -1.16 -2.94 7.95
N LYS A 345 -0.42 -1.89 7.65
CA LYS A 345 0.92 -1.71 8.19
C LYS A 345 0.88 -0.58 9.19
N VAL A 346 0.63 -0.90 10.45
CA VAL A 346 0.64 0.11 11.50
C VAL A 346 2.07 0.27 11.94
N THR A 347 2.76 1.33 11.48
CA THR A 347 4.06 1.75 12.02
C THR A 347 5.14 0.67 11.95
N GLY A 348 5.19 -0.08 10.84
CA GLY A 348 6.15 -1.19 10.67
C GLY A 348 5.70 -2.52 11.28
N ILE A 349 4.55 -2.58 11.96
CA ILE A 349 3.93 -3.82 12.43
C ILE A 349 3.02 -4.33 11.31
N GLU A 350 3.26 -5.55 10.85
CA GLU A 350 2.41 -6.19 9.83
C GLU A 350 1.15 -6.76 10.47
N VAL A 351 0.01 -6.34 9.93
CA VAL A 351 -1.31 -6.79 10.35
C VAL A 351 -2.14 -7.05 9.11
N PHE A 352 -2.88 -8.14 9.10
CA PHE A 352 -3.83 -8.46 8.05
C PHE A 352 -5.21 -8.69 8.67
N SER A 353 -6.24 -8.11 8.05
CA SER A 353 -7.62 -8.29 8.47
C SER A 353 -8.55 -8.41 7.25
N ALA A 354 -9.40 -9.43 7.28
CA ALA A 354 -10.40 -9.69 6.25
C ALA A 354 -11.67 -10.29 6.86
N GLY A 355 -12.84 -9.92 6.32
CA GLY A 355 -14.13 -10.52 6.66
C GLY A 355 -14.62 -10.23 8.09
N ASP A 356 -15.49 -11.12 8.59
CA ASP A 356 -16.01 -11.10 9.97
C ASP A 356 -15.01 -11.76 10.93
N VAL A 357 -14.12 -10.94 11.49
CA VAL A 357 -13.05 -11.37 12.41
C VAL A 357 -13.53 -11.71 13.83
N HIS A 358 -14.74 -11.28 14.19
CA HIS A 358 -15.29 -11.49 15.53
C HIS A 358 -16.02 -12.82 15.65
N GLY A 359 -16.62 -13.29 14.56
CA GLY A 359 -17.22 -14.62 14.44
C GLY A 359 -18.67 -14.75 14.89
N GLY A 360 -19.20 -13.80 15.67
CA GLY A 360 -20.63 -13.74 16.03
C GLY A 360 -21.22 -15.07 16.52
N GLU A 361 -22.55 -15.21 16.47
CA GLU A 361 -23.20 -16.51 16.69
C GLU A 361 -22.90 -17.48 15.53
N GLY A 362 -22.60 -18.74 15.86
CA GLY A 362 -22.34 -19.80 14.88
C GLY A 362 -20.97 -19.75 14.18
N GLY A 363 -20.12 -18.77 14.50
CA GLY A 363 -18.73 -18.76 14.04
C GLY A 363 -17.80 -19.56 14.94
N GLU A 364 -16.93 -20.35 14.33
CA GLU A 364 -15.90 -21.12 15.01
C GLU A 364 -14.53 -20.48 14.77
N ALA A 365 -13.81 -20.15 15.85
CA ALA A 365 -12.50 -19.54 15.75
C ALA A 365 -11.38 -20.58 15.91
N LEU A 366 -10.47 -20.65 14.94
CA LEU A 366 -9.15 -21.25 15.08
C LEU A 366 -8.17 -20.15 15.47
N THR A 367 -7.30 -20.42 16.43
CA THR A 367 -6.31 -19.44 16.91
C THR A 367 -4.96 -20.09 17.10
N LEU A 368 -3.91 -19.43 16.61
CA LEU A 368 -2.51 -19.75 16.87
C LEU A 368 -1.83 -18.48 17.39
N HIS A 369 -1.09 -18.62 18.49
CA HIS A 369 -0.42 -17.51 19.13
C HIS A 369 0.97 -17.95 19.58
N ASP A 370 2.00 -17.35 18.98
CA ASP A 370 3.38 -17.43 19.42
C ASP A 370 3.78 -16.08 20.06
N PRO A 371 3.76 -15.98 21.39
CA PRO A 371 4.09 -14.73 22.08
C PRO A 371 5.58 -14.38 22.04
N ILE A 372 6.46 -15.35 21.74
CA ILE A 372 7.92 -15.11 21.69
C ILE A 372 8.29 -14.54 20.32
N ALA A 373 7.81 -15.16 19.25
CA ALA A 373 7.98 -14.64 17.90
C ALA A 373 7.10 -13.40 17.61
N GLY A 374 6.09 -13.15 18.45
CA GLY A 374 5.14 -12.06 18.27
C GLY A 374 4.16 -12.31 17.12
N HIS A 375 3.83 -13.58 16.86
CA HIS A 375 2.93 -13.98 15.78
C HIS A 375 1.58 -14.39 16.32
N TYR A 376 0.52 -13.91 15.69
CA TYR A 376 -0.85 -14.29 16.02
C TYR A 376 -1.67 -14.48 14.77
N ARG A 377 -2.45 -15.58 14.74
CA ARG A 377 -3.36 -15.90 13.65
C ARG A 377 -4.70 -16.29 14.25
N ARG A 378 -5.77 -15.69 13.74
CA ARG A 378 -7.16 -16.04 14.05
C ARG A 378 -7.91 -16.23 12.75
N LEU A 379 -8.55 -17.38 12.60
CA LEU A 379 -9.39 -17.70 11.45
C LEU A 379 -10.79 -18.01 11.95
N VAL A 380 -11.79 -17.37 11.38
CA VAL A 380 -13.19 -17.58 11.72
C VAL A 380 -13.83 -18.39 10.60
N LEU A 381 -14.39 -19.54 10.95
CA LEU A 381 -15.17 -20.38 10.04
C LEU A 381 -16.66 -20.31 10.37
N ARG A 382 -17.49 -20.35 9.32
CA ARG A 382 -18.93 -20.60 9.41
C ARG A 382 -19.31 -21.64 8.39
N GLU A 383 -19.99 -22.69 8.83
CA GLU A 383 -20.45 -23.79 7.96
C GLU A 383 -19.30 -24.38 7.10
N GLY A 384 -18.14 -24.59 7.71
CA GLY A 384 -16.95 -25.10 7.03
C GLY A 384 -16.23 -24.11 6.12
N ARG A 385 -16.71 -22.88 5.95
CA ARG A 385 -16.09 -21.84 5.10
C ARG A 385 -15.43 -20.75 5.92
N LEU A 386 -14.35 -20.18 5.40
CA LEU A 386 -13.72 -19.03 6.04
C LEU A 386 -14.60 -17.78 5.91
N SER A 387 -14.94 -17.16 7.02
CA SER A 387 -15.70 -15.91 7.07
C SER A 387 -14.87 -14.72 7.57
N GLY A 388 -13.73 -14.96 8.23
CA GLY A 388 -12.85 -13.90 8.70
C GLY A 388 -11.43 -14.38 8.99
N ALA A 389 -10.45 -13.48 8.91
CA ALA A 389 -9.06 -13.75 9.22
C ALA A 389 -8.37 -12.53 9.84
N VAL A 390 -7.58 -12.74 10.89
CA VAL A 390 -6.64 -11.78 11.48
C VAL A 390 -5.27 -12.42 11.53
N LEU A 391 -4.26 -11.78 10.94
CA LEU A 391 -2.86 -12.16 11.09
C LEU A 391 -2.09 -10.96 11.66
N TYR A 392 -1.18 -11.21 12.59
CA TYR A 392 -0.35 -10.20 13.24
C TYR A 392 1.10 -10.70 13.31
N GLY A 393 2.04 -9.82 13.00
CA GLY A 393 3.46 -10.14 12.92
C GLY A 393 3.80 -10.79 11.58
N ASP A 394 3.40 -12.04 11.37
CA ASP A 394 3.50 -12.71 10.07
C ASP A 394 2.16 -12.68 9.35
N ALA A 395 2.08 -11.84 8.31
CA ALA A 395 0.89 -11.65 7.48
C ALA A 395 1.05 -12.22 6.06
N SER A 396 2.04 -13.08 5.81
CA SER A 396 2.39 -13.60 4.48
C SER A 396 1.22 -14.32 3.80
N ASP A 397 0.48 -15.16 4.54
CA ASP A 397 -0.65 -15.96 4.07
C ASP A 397 -1.97 -15.16 3.91
N GLY A 398 -1.98 -13.86 4.22
CA GLY A 398 -3.20 -13.05 4.22
C GLY A 398 -3.97 -13.09 2.89
N GLY A 399 -3.22 -12.96 1.78
CA GLY A 399 -3.81 -13.03 0.44
C GLY A 399 -4.48 -14.38 0.15
N TRP A 400 -3.85 -15.48 0.56
CA TRP A 400 -4.38 -16.83 0.37
C TRP A 400 -5.69 -17.06 1.14
N TYR A 401 -5.74 -16.67 2.42
CA TYR A 401 -6.98 -16.74 3.20
C TYR A 401 -8.11 -15.91 2.59
N PHE A 402 -7.79 -14.72 2.08
CA PHE A 402 -8.79 -13.89 1.42
C PHE A 402 -9.35 -14.55 0.15
N ASP A 403 -8.48 -15.16 -0.65
CA ASP A 403 -8.92 -15.88 -1.86
C ASP A 403 -9.83 -17.06 -1.51
N LEU A 404 -9.54 -17.80 -0.44
CA LEU A 404 -10.42 -18.88 0.05
C LEU A 404 -11.80 -18.35 0.47
N MET A 405 -11.83 -17.20 1.14
CA MET A 405 -13.05 -16.52 1.57
C MET A 405 -13.89 -16.05 0.38
N GLN A 406 -13.27 -15.38 -0.62
CA GLN A 406 -13.96 -14.93 -1.83
C GLN A 406 -14.55 -16.10 -2.63
N ARG A 407 -13.86 -17.23 -2.69
CA ARG A 407 -14.32 -18.44 -3.39
C ARG A 407 -15.41 -19.20 -2.62
N GLY A 408 -15.61 -18.92 -1.34
CA GLY A 408 -16.52 -19.69 -0.49
C GLY A 408 -16.12 -21.16 -0.39
N THR A 409 -14.81 -21.43 -0.34
CA THR A 409 -14.26 -22.79 -0.34
C THR A 409 -14.68 -23.56 0.90
N ASP A 410 -15.09 -24.83 0.76
CA ASP A 410 -15.31 -25.71 1.91
C ASP A 410 -13.96 -26.18 2.46
N LEU A 411 -13.69 -25.83 3.71
CA LEU A 411 -12.44 -26.08 4.43
C LEU A 411 -12.60 -27.15 5.51
N SER A 412 -13.72 -27.88 5.53
CA SER A 412 -14.00 -28.89 6.54
C SER A 412 -12.90 -29.96 6.61
N ALA A 413 -12.42 -30.43 5.46
CA ALA A 413 -11.36 -31.43 5.36
C ALA A 413 -9.97 -30.90 5.78
N ALA A 414 -9.71 -29.61 5.55
CA ALA A 414 -8.42 -28.98 5.84
C ALA A 414 -8.40 -28.22 7.18
N ARG A 415 -9.47 -28.33 7.98
CA ARG A 415 -9.66 -27.55 9.21
C ARG A 415 -8.48 -27.65 10.18
N SER A 416 -7.92 -28.84 10.38
CA SER A 416 -6.83 -29.09 11.33
C SER A 416 -5.50 -28.48 10.89
N THR A 417 -5.31 -28.28 9.59
CA THR A 417 -4.08 -27.72 9.02
C THR A 417 -4.21 -26.24 8.63
N LEU A 418 -5.45 -25.75 8.50
CA LEU A 418 -5.77 -24.41 8.02
C LEU A 418 -5.04 -23.29 8.76
N ILE A 419 -4.90 -23.40 10.08
CA ILE A 419 -4.27 -22.37 10.91
C ILE A 419 -2.77 -22.15 10.60
N PHE A 420 -2.11 -23.14 10.00
CA PHE A 420 -0.68 -23.11 9.69
C PHE A 420 -0.36 -22.47 8.34
N GLY A 421 -1.36 -22.10 7.53
CA GLY A 421 -1.14 -21.41 6.25
C GLY A 421 -1.18 -22.30 5.02
N GLU A 422 -0.93 -21.68 3.87
CA GLU A 422 -1.08 -22.28 2.53
C GLU A 422 -0.27 -23.57 2.41
N ALA A 423 1.00 -23.54 2.84
CA ALA A 423 1.94 -24.66 2.72
C ALA A 423 1.47 -25.95 3.42
N PHE A 424 0.62 -25.85 4.45
CA PHE A 424 0.16 -26.99 5.25
C PHE A 424 -1.23 -27.48 4.85
N CYS A 425 -1.94 -26.71 4.03
CA CYS A 425 -3.33 -26.98 3.67
C CYS A 425 -3.45 -27.76 2.36
N ARG A 426 -3.64 -29.08 2.46
CA ARG A 426 -3.93 -29.93 1.30
C ARG A 426 -5.43 -30.01 1.08
N LEU A 427 -5.97 -29.15 0.22
CA LEU A 427 -7.40 -29.15 -0.11
C LEU A 427 -7.81 -30.34 -1.01
N ASP A 428 -6.85 -31.07 -1.58
CA ASP A 428 -7.06 -32.21 -2.51
C ASP A 428 -6.35 -33.52 -2.07
N ALA A 429 -6.32 -33.85 -0.78
CA ALA A 429 -5.85 -35.16 -0.34
C ALA A 429 -7.05 -36.12 -0.17
N PRO A 430 -7.14 -37.24 -0.91
CA PRO A 430 -8.14 -38.27 -0.60
C PRO A 430 -7.90 -38.81 0.81
N GLU A 431 -8.98 -38.98 1.58
CA GLU A 431 -8.99 -39.64 2.90
C GLU A 431 -8.13 -40.92 2.87
N PRO A 432 -7.25 -41.17 3.86
CA PRO A 432 -6.47 -42.39 3.89
C PRO A 432 -7.40 -43.57 4.20
N SER A 433 -7.89 -44.22 3.14
CA SER A 433 -8.53 -45.53 3.27
C SER A 433 -7.53 -46.52 3.88
N ALA A 434 -7.98 -47.29 4.86
CA ALA A 434 -7.19 -48.19 5.70
C ALA A 434 -6.59 -49.42 4.95
N GLU A 435 -6.46 -49.38 3.62
CA GLU A 435 -6.10 -50.55 2.80
C GLU A 435 -4.76 -50.45 2.03
N ASN A 436 -4.06 -49.31 2.07
CA ASN A 436 -2.80 -49.17 1.31
C ASN A 436 -1.51 -49.44 2.12
N ALA A 437 -1.61 -50.09 3.27
CA ALA A 437 -0.47 -50.82 3.82
C ALA A 437 -0.38 -52.15 3.04
N THR A 438 0.76 -52.38 2.38
CA THR A 438 1.06 -53.54 1.52
C THR A 438 0.34 -53.62 0.18
N ARG A 439 0.95 -53.03 -0.86
CA ARG A 439 1.43 -53.82 -2.02
C ARG A 439 2.21 -52.99 -3.05
N ASN A 440 3.26 -53.66 -3.52
CA ASN A 440 3.93 -53.51 -4.82
C ASN A 440 4.97 -52.41 -4.98
N HIS A 441 6.15 -52.75 -4.47
CA HIS A 441 7.39 -52.62 -5.24
C HIS A 441 7.21 -53.32 -6.60
N ALA A 442 7.09 -52.54 -7.68
CA ALA A 442 7.33 -53.00 -9.04
C ALA A 442 8.07 -51.87 -9.76
N MET A 443 9.30 -52.18 -10.17
CA MET A 443 10.19 -51.28 -10.90
C MET A 443 9.51 -50.84 -12.21
N SER A 444 9.15 -49.56 -12.29
CA SER A 444 8.79 -48.89 -13.54
C SER A 444 9.92 -47.92 -13.89
N MET A 445 10.42 -48.01 -15.12
CA MET A 445 11.44 -47.11 -15.66
C MET A 445 10.92 -45.66 -15.59
N PRO A 446 11.70 -44.69 -15.08
CA PRO A 446 11.22 -43.33 -14.91
C PRO A 446 11.00 -42.68 -16.27
N THR A 447 9.75 -42.31 -16.57
CA THR A 447 9.45 -41.27 -17.56
C THR A 447 10.19 -39.98 -17.18
N PRO A 448 10.85 -39.29 -18.13
CA PRO A 448 11.62 -38.09 -17.82
C PRO A 448 10.70 -37.01 -17.24
N ARG A 449 11.08 -36.45 -16.09
CA ARG A 449 10.37 -35.34 -15.46
C ARG A 449 10.41 -34.11 -16.39
N PRO A 450 9.29 -33.40 -16.60
CA PRO A 450 9.29 -32.17 -17.38
C PRO A 450 10.28 -31.15 -16.81
N THR A 451 10.99 -30.45 -17.68
CA THR A 451 12.04 -29.49 -17.32
C THR A 451 11.45 -28.09 -17.14
N LEU A 452 11.56 -27.57 -15.93
CA LEU A 452 11.20 -26.20 -15.57
C LEU A 452 12.47 -25.35 -15.48
N VAL A 453 12.60 -24.39 -16.39
CA VAL A 453 13.69 -23.42 -16.40
C VAL A 453 13.23 -22.12 -15.75
N ILE A 454 14.00 -21.62 -14.79
CA ILE A 454 13.78 -20.33 -14.13
C ILE A 454 14.94 -19.42 -14.50
N VAL A 455 14.64 -18.27 -15.11
CA VAL A 455 15.63 -17.29 -15.52
C VAL A 455 15.59 -16.11 -14.56
N GLY A 456 16.63 -15.96 -13.75
CA GLY A 456 16.75 -14.94 -12.73
C GLY A 456 16.78 -15.55 -11.33
N HIS A 457 17.86 -15.27 -10.60
CA HIS A 457 18.10 -15.76 -9.24
C HIS A 457 18.40 -14.61 -8.26
N GLY A 458 17.57 -13.56 -8.31
CA GLY A 458 17.52 -12.53 -7.27
C GLY A 458 16.49 -12.88 -6.18
N MET A 459 16.18 -11.94 -5.28
CA MET A 459 15.27 -12.16 -4.15
C MET A 459 13.92 -12.79 -4.56
N VAL A 460 13.30 -12.28 -5.64
CA VAL A 460 12.03 -12.80 -6.17
C VAL A 460 12.20 -14.19 -6.78
N GLY A 461 13.28 -14.41 -7.53
CA GLY A 461 13.58 -15.71 -8.13
C GLY A 461 13.82 -16.79 -7.07
N HIS A 462 14.50 -16.46 -5.99
CA HIS A 462 14.70 -17.38 -4.88
C HIS A 462 13.42 -17.66 -4.10
N SER A 463 12.63 -16.63 -3.76
CA SER A 463 11.32 -16.83 -3.12
C SER A 463 10.37 -17.69 -3.97
N PHE A 464 10.44 -17.56 -5.30
CA PHE A 464 9.72 -18.45 -6.20
C PHE A 464 10.21 -19.91 -6.10
N VAL A 465 11.52 -20.13 -6.02
CA VAL A 465 12.10 -21.47 -5.86
C VAL A 465 11.75 -22.08 -4.50
N GLU A 466 11.75 -21.31 -3.42
CA GLU A 466 11.30 -21.77 -2.09
C GLU A 466 9.84 -22.23 -2.14
N ARG A 467 8.95 -21.40 -2.70
CA ARG A 467 7.55 -21.78 -2.89
C ARG A 467 7.39 -23.00 -3.79
N LEU A 468 8.19 -23.10 -4.87
CA LEU A 468 8.20 -24.27 -5.75
C LEU A 468 8.58 -25.53 -4.96
N VAL A 469 9.55 -25.43 -4.05
CA VAL A 469 9.95 -26.52 -3.16
C VAL A 469 8.82 -26.89 -2.20
N ASP A 470 8.21 -25.91 -1.53
CA ASP A 470 7.10 -26.11 -0.58
C ASP A 470 5.91 -26.84 -1.22
N HIS A 471 5.66 -26.55 -2.50
CA HIS A 471 4.59 -27.20 -3.27
C HIS A 471 5.00 -28.54 -3.90
N GLY A 472 6.20 -29.05 -3.61
CA GLY A 472 6.69 -30.34 -4.09
C GLY A 472 6.99 -30.38 -5.59
N LEU A 473 7.02 -29.24 -6.29
CA LEU A 473 7.21 -29.21 -7.75
C LEU A 473 8.61 -29.68 -8.18
N HIS A 474 9.61 -29.53 -7.31
CA HIS A 474 10.96 -30.09 -7.50
C HIS A 474 10.98 -31.63 -7.57
N GLN A 475 9.94 -32.29 -7.05
CA GLN A 475 9.80 -33.75 -7.08
C GLN A 475 9.18 -34.22 -8.40
N SER A 476 8.31 -33.40 -9.01
CA SER A 476 7.63 -33.71 -10.27
C SER A 476 8.32 -33.15 -11.51
N HIS A 477 9.13 -32.10 -11.37
CA HIS A 477 9.86 -31.43 -12.44
C HIS A 477 11.37 -31.56 -12.24
N ARG A 478 12.12 -31.52 -13.34
CA ARG A 478 13.55 -31.20 -13.31
C ARG A 478 13.68 -29.68 -13.30
N VAL A 479 14.14 -29.10 -12.20
CA VAL A 479 14.21 -27.64 -12.05
C VAL A 479 15.64 -27.16 -12.32
N ILE A 480 15.78 -26.18 -13.20
CA ILE A 480 17.05 -25.53 -13.53
C ILE A 480 16.89 -24.02 -13.32
N VAL A 481 17.70 -23.44 -12.44
CA VAL A 481 17.68 -22.01 -12.12
C VAL A 481 18.93 -21.35 -12.69
N PHE A 482 18.76 -20.31 -13.50
CA PHE A 482 19.85 -19.52 -14.07
C PHE A 482 19.99 -18.19 -13.34
N GLY A 483 21.18 -17.91 -12.83
CA GLY A 483 21.58 -16.62 -12.27
C GLY A 483 22.61 -15.93 -13.14
N GLU A 484 22.41 -14.64 -13.43
CA GLU A 484 23.43 -13.79 -14.08
C GLU A 484 24.67 -13.63 -13.18
N GLU A 485 24.45 -13.54 -11.87
CA GLU A 485 25.49 -13.28 -10.87
C GLU A 485 26.22 -14.54 -10.44
N ARG A 486 27.42 -14.35 -9.86
CA ARG A 486 28.29 -15.46 -9.40
C ARG A 486 27.82 -16.06 -8.07
N ARG A 487 26.93 -15.37 -7.38
CA ARG A 487 26.41 -15.73 -6.06
C ARG A 487 24.95 -16.13 -6.14
N ALA A 488 24.55 -17.00 -5.21
CA ALA A 488 23.15 -17.32 -4.98
C ALA A 488 22.41 -16.09 -4.45
N ALA A 489 21.08 -16.11 -4.46
CA ALA A 489 20.28 -14.96 -4.07
C ALA A 489 20.60 -14.44 -2.65
N TYR A 490 20.68 -13.13 -2.53
CA TYR A 490 20.96 -12.40 -1.29
C TYR A 490 20.03 -11.20 -1.16
N ASP A 491 19.91 -10.66 0.05
CA ASP A 491 19.06 -9.53 0.38
C ASP A 491 19.61 -8.24 -0.24
N ARG A 492 19.01 -7.83 -1.35
CA ARG A 492 19.37 -6.60 -2.07
C ARG A 492 18.75 -5.35 -1.45
N VAL A 493 17.73 -5.49 -0.61
CA VAL A 493 17.14 -4.34 0.10
C VAL A 493 18.14 -3.79 1.11
N HIS A 494 18.89 -4.68 1.75
CA HIS A 494 19.91 -4.33 2.76
C HIS A 494 21.33 -4.28 2.20
N LEU A 495 21.49 -4.15 0.88
CA LEU A 495 22.81 -4.13 0.23
C LEU A 495 23.70 -2.98 0.71
N THR A 496 23.11 -1.85 1.15
CA THR A 496 23.84 -0.71 1.73
C THR A 496 24.53 -1.05 3.06
N GLU A 497 24.07 -2.06 3.79
CA GLU A 497 24.63 -2.47 5.07
C GLU A 497 25.99 -3.16 4.94
N TYR A 498 26.35 -3.60 3.74
CA TYR A 498 27.69 -4.11 3.43
C TYR A 498 28.76 -3.04 3.70
N PHE A 499 28.49 -1.75 3.41
CA PHE A 499 29.39 -0.65 3.79
C PHE A 499 29.51 -0.46 5.31
N GLY A 500 28.51 -0.94 6.07
CA GLY A 500 28.49 -0.95 7.53
C GLY A 500 29.25 -2.12 8.15
N GLY A 501 29.87 -2.98 7.34
CA GLY A 501 30.68 -4.11 7.78
C GLY A 501 29.95 -5.46 7.75
N LYS A 502 28.71 -5.54 7.26
CA LYS A 502 28.06 -6.83 6.99
C LYS A 502 28.79 -7.57 5.89
N THR A 503 28.92 -8.89 6.06
CA THR A 503 29.54 -9.78 5.08
C THR A 503 28.54 -10.23 4.01
N ALA A 504 29.07 -10.74 2.90
CA ALA A 504 28.24 -11.31 1.83
C ALA A 504 27.39 -12.49 2.32
N ASP A 505 27.95 -13.31 3.22
CA ASP A 505 27.27 -14.48 3.77
C ASP A 505 26.09 -14.09 4.67
N GLU A 506 26.22 -13.01 5.45
CA GLU A 506 25.13 -12.46 6.27
C GLU A 506 23.99 -11.85 5.44
N LEU A 507 24.23 -11.56 4.16
CA LEU A 507 23.20 -11.11 3.22
C LEU A 507 22.58 -12.28 2.44
N SER A 508 23.14 -13.49 2.51
CA SER A 508 22.62 -14.65 1.78
C SER A 508 21.18 -14.95 2.21
N MET A 509 20.30 -15.14 1.23
CA MET A 509 18.94 -15.62 1.48
C MET A 509 18.85 -17.14 1.39
N VAL A 510 19.84 -17.77 0.76
CA VAL A 510 19.84 -19.21 0.51
C VAL A 510 20.40 -19.93 1.72
N SER A 511 19.59 -20.83 2.29
CA SER A 511 20.04 -21.75 3.34
C SER A 511 21.09 -22.72 2.81
N ASP A 512 22.10 -23.04 3.62
CA ASP A 512 23.16 -23.98 3.26
C ASP A 512 22.58 -25.32 2.78
N GLY A 513 23.03 -25.79 1.61
CA GLY A 513 22.62 -27.08 1.04
C GLY A 513 21.24 -27.12 0.37
N PHE A 514 20.46 -26.04 0.40
CA PHE A 514 19.08 -25.99 -0.10
C PHE A 514 18.90 -26.59 -1.52
N PHE A 515 19.75 -26.21 -2.48
CA PHE A 515 19.61 -26.70 -3.86
C PHE A 515 19.90 -28.20 -3.99
N ASP A 516 20.92 -28.69 -3.28
CA ASP A 516 21.30 -30.10 -3.31
C ASP A 516 20.25 -30.97 -2.61
N GLU A 517 19.72 -30.51 -1.47
CA GLU A 517 18.65 -31.17 -0.72
C GLU A 517 17.37 -31.35 -1.54
N HIS A 518 17.07 -30.39 -2.40
CA HIS A 518 15.86 -30.40 -3.24
C HIS A 518 16.11 -30.88 -4.69
N GLY A 519 17.35 -31.27 -5.03
CA GLY A 519 17.70 -31.75 -6.37
C GLY A 519 17.45 -30.71 -7.46
N ILE A 520 17.67 -29.43 -7.15
CA ILE A 520 17.50 -28.29 -8.06
C ILE A 520 18.86 -27.90 -8.62
N GLU A 521 18.94 -27.79 -9.94
CA GLU A 521 20.18 -27.41 -10.62
C GLU A 521 20.32 -25.88 -10.65
N LEU A 522 21.20 -25.33 -9.81
CA LEU A 522 21.53 -23.90 -9.83
C LEU A 522 22.74 -23.64 -10.75
N ARG A 523 22.56 -22.75 -11.74
CA ARG A 523 23.60 -22.30 -12.67
C ARG A 523 23.86 -20.81 -12.49
N LEU A 524 24.88 -20.49 -11.72
CA LEU A 524 25.36 -19.12 -11.51
C LEU A 524 26.26 -18.68 -12.67
N HIS A 525 26.47 -17.37 -12.79
CA HIS A 525 27.27 -16.76 -13.86
C HIS A 525 26.85 -17.20 -15.28
N SER A 526 25.55 -17.44 -15.46
CA SER A 526 24.97 -18.01 -16.68
C SER A 526 23.76 -17.18 -17.14
N PRO A 527 23.96 -15.89 -17.52
CA PRO A 527 22.85 -15.07 -18.01
C PRO A 527 22.28 -15.64 -19.31
N ILE A 528 20.95 -15.67 -19.41
CA ILE A 528 20.24 -16.10 -20.62
C ILE A 528 20.20 -14.95 -21.62
N THR A 529 20.71 -15.20 -22.84
CA THR A 529 20.85 -14.20 -23.91
C THR A 529 19.80 -14.36 -25.01
N ALA A 530 19.21 -15.55 -25.15
CA ALA A 530 18.16 -15.81 -26.13
C ALA A 530 17.15 -16.85 -25.65
N ILE A 531 15.90 -16.72 -26.10
CA ILE A 531 14.81 -17.68 -25.88
C ILE A 531 14.24 -18.07 -27.26
N ASP A 532 14.42 -19.32 -27.65
CA ASP A 532 13.79 -19.89 -28.85
C ASP A 532 12.49 -20.59 -28.46
N ARG A 533 11.36 -19.93 -28.75
CA ARG A 533 10.02 -20.43 -28.44
C ARG A 533 9.55 -21.55 -29.37
N VAL A 534 10.18 -21.70 -30.55
CA VAL A 534 9.84 -22.75 -31.52
C VAL A 534 10.53 -24.04 -31.14
N ARG A 535 11.82 -23.97 -30.76
CA ARG A 535 12.61 -25.11 -30.28
C ARG A 535 12.45 -25.37 -28.78
N GLN A 536 11.75 -24.49 -28.06
CA GLN A 536 11.56 -24.47 -26.60
C GLN A 536 12.90 -24.63 -25.86
N CYS A 537 13.86 -23.75 -26.17
CA CYS A 537 15.15 -23.72 -25.47
C CYS A 537 15.59 -22.30 -25.11
N VAL A 538 16.37 -22.17 -24.05
CA VAL A 538 17.09 -20.95 -23.68
C VAL A 538 18.56 -21.10 -24.03
N THR A 539 19.23 -20.02 -24.42
CA THR A 539 20.67 -19.98 -24.67
C THR A 539 21.34 -19.07 -23.64
N ASP A 540 22.35 -19.58 -22.94
CA ASP A 540 23.16 -18.77 -22.01
C ASP A 540 24.26 -17.97 -22.75
N ALA A 541 24.93 -17.05 -22.05
CA ALA A 541 26.01 -16.24 -22.62
C ALA A 541 27.25 -17.05 -23.03
N HIS A 542 27.37 -18.30 -22.60
CA HIS A 542 28.44 -19.22 -23.01
C HIS A 542 28.05 -20.02 -24.26
N GLY A 543 26.84 -19.82 -24.79
CA GLY A 543 26.32 -20.48 -25.97
C GLY A 543 25.70 -21.85 -25.71
N HIS A 544 25.44 -22.23 -24.45
CA HIS A 544 24.77 -23.49 -24.14
C HIS A 544 23.27 -23.37 -24.32
N GLU A 545 22.69 -24.25 -25.14
CA GLU A 545 21.24 -24.40 -25.28
C GLU A 545 20.70 -25.35 -24.19
N THR A 546 19.69 -24.90 -23.43
CA THR A 546 18.96 -25.72 -22.44
C THR A 546 17.49 -25.81 -22.83
N PRO A 547 16.96 -27.01 -23.13
CA PRO A 547 15.55 -27.18 -23.45
C PRO A 547 14.67 -26.99 -22.20
N TYR A 548 13.44 -26.53 -22.42
CA TYR A 548 12.44 -26.35 -21.36
C TYR A 548 11.06 -26.85 -21.79
N ASP A 549 10.31 -27.39 -20.85
CA ASP A 549 8.87 -27.62 -20.99
C ASP A 549 8.09 -26.42 -20.43
N LEU A 550 8.61 -25.82 -19.36
CA LEU A 550 8.09 -24.60 -18.74
C LEU A 550 9.22 -23.61 -18.52
N LEU A 551 8.96 -22.32 -18.80
CA LEU A 551 9.92 -21.23 -18.64
C LEU A 551 9.33 -20.14 -17.76
N VAL A 552 10.04 -19.79 -16.69
CA VAL A 552 9.70 -18.70 -15.77
C VAL A 552 10.75 -17.61 -15.89
N LEU A 553 10.31 -16.35 -16.03
CA LEU A 553 11.18 -15.19 -16.09
C LEU A 553 11.05 -14.38 -14.80
N ALA A 554 12.12 -14.34 -14.02
CA ALA A 554 12.26 -13.63 -12.76
C ALA A 554 13.52 -12.72 -12.77
N THR A 555 13.74 -12.03 -13.89
CA THR A 555 15.01 -11.34 -14.25
C THR A 555 15.28 -10.05 -13.48
N GLY A 556 14.44 -9.66 -12.52
CA GLY A 556 14.61 -8.42 -11.74
C GLY A 556 14.50 -7.14 -12.58
N SER A 557 14.89 -6.01 -12.00
CA SER A 557 14.94 -4.69 -12.63
C SER A 557 16.36 -4.10 -12.56
N TYR A 558 16.65 -3.12 -13.42
CA TYR A 558 17.93 -2.40 -13.45
C TYR A 558 17.76 -0.97 -12.93
N PRO A 559 18.75 -0.41 -12.21
CA PRO A 559 18.69 0.98 -11.80
C PRO A 559 18.69 1.89 -13.02
N PHE A 560 17.73 2.81 -13.08
CA PHE A 560 17.72 3.85 -14.10
C PHE A 560 18.81 4.87 -13.76
N VAL A 561 19.77 5.03 -14.67
CA VAL A 561 20.79 6.07 -14.59
C VAL A 561 20.36 7.20 -15.52
N PRO A 562 20.08 8.41 -15.02
CA PRO A 562 19.73 9.54 -15.87
C PRO A 562 20.84 9.82 -16.88
N PRO A 563 20.51 10.10 -18.16
CA PRO A 563 21.51 10.47 -19.14
C PRO A 563 22.10 11.84 -18.78
N MET A 564 23.25 11.84 -18.11
CA MET A 564 24.02 13.05 -17.82
C MET A 564 25.11 13.24 -18.86
N GLU A 565 25.04 14.36 -19.57
CA GLU A 565 25.97 14.69 -20.65
C GLU A 565 27.42 14.68 -20.14
N GLY A 566 28.19 13.72 -20.66
CA GLY A 566 29.56 13.50 -20.28
C GLY A 566 29.81 12.45 -19.18
N LEU A 567 28.85 12.08 -18.34
CA LEU A 567 29.12 11.01 -17.35
C LEU A 567 29.01 9.60 -17.95
N PHE A 568 28.09 9.39 -18.90
CA PHE A 568 27.85 8.11 -19.55
C PHE A 568 27.68 8.33 -21.07
N SER A 569 28.23 7.47 -21.92
CA SER A 569 28.12 7.60 -23.38
C SER A 569 26.87 6.89 -23.92
N GLU A 570 26.33 7.33 -25.06
CA GLU A 570 25.16 6.72 -25.72
C GLU A 570 25.34 5.24 -26.09
N THR A 571 26.59 4.75 -26.12
CA THR A 571 26.92 3.34 -26.38
C THR A 571 27.04 2.47 -25.12
N ASP A 572 26.98 3.07 -23.93
CA ASP A 572 27.00 2.30 -22.69
C ASP A 572 25.64 1.62 -22.50
N SER A 573 25.65 0.28 -22.45
CA SER A 573 24.43 -0.48 -22.18
C SER A 573 23.84 -0.07 -20.82
N PRO A 574 22.51 -0.03 -20.66
CA PRO A 574 21.90 0.22 -19.35
C PRO A 574 22.41 -0.83 -18.36
N GLY A 575 23.28 -0.42 -17.43
CA GLY A 575 23.85 -1.30 -16.40
C GLY A 575 25.26 -1.86 -16.64
N ALA A 576 26.03 -1.39 -17.62
CA ALA A 576 27.45 -1.74 -17.74
C ALA A 576 28.31 -0.89 -16.78
N ASN A 577 28.83 -1.50 -15.70
CA ASN A 577 29.94 -0.92 -14.94
C ASN A 577 31.17 -0.92 -15.86
N ARG A 578 31.63 0.24 -16.33
CA ARG A 578 32.98 0.34 -16.88
C ARG A 578 33.90 0.04 -15.69
N GLY A 579 34.56 -1.12 -15.72
CA GLY A 579 35.43 -1.56 -14.64
C GLY A 579 36.33 -0.42 -14.13
N LEU A 580 36.55 -0.41 -12.82
CA LEU A 580 37.28 0.63 -12.12
C LEU A 580 38.62 0.93 -12.83
N PRO A 581 39.01 2.22 -12.99
CA PRO A 581 40.26 2.56 -13.63
C PRO A 581 41.44 1.94 -12.87
N SER A 582 42.45 1.47 -13.61
CA SER A 582 43.65 0.88 -13.06
C SER A 582 44.58 1.97 -12.49
N GLY A 583 44.33 2.42 -11.25
CA GLY A 583 45.24 3.29 -10.51
C GLY A 583 44.56 4.30 -9.58
N LYS A 584 45.13 4.51 -8.40
CA LYS A 584 44.68 5.54 -7.44
C LYS A 584 44.99 6.94 -7.97
N PRO A 585 44.08 7.93 -7.84
CA PRO A 585 44.39 9.31 -8.18
C PRO A 585 45.42 9.90 -7.19
N GLU A 586 46.60 10.28 -7.68
CA GLU A 586 47.62 10.97 -6.87
C GLU A 586 47.21 12.42 -6.61
N GLY A 587 46.79 12.71 -5.37
CA GLY A 587 46.89 14.02 -4.71
C GLY A 587 46.53 15.27 -5.51
N GLY A 588 45.25 15.49 -5.81
CA GLY A 588 44.70 16.75 -6.33
C GLY A 588 43.18 16.70 -6.50
N ARG A 589 42.48 17.85 -6.48
CA ARG A 589 41.03 17.88 -6.79
C ARG A 589 40.81 17.36 -8.22
N PRO A 590 39.99 16.33 -8.43
CA PRO A 590 39.79 15.77 -9.76
C PRO A 590 39.17 16.81 -10.71
N GLY A 591 39.68 16.91 -11.93
CA GLY A 591 38.99 17.59 -13.03
C GLY A 591 37.70 16.85 -13.42
N MET A 592 36.96 17.35 -14.42
CA MET A 592 35.73 16.70 -14.90
C MET A 592 35.94 15.22 -15.28
N ASP A 593 37.11 14.86 -15.80
CA ASP A 593 37.46 13.47 -16.09
C ASP A 593 37.63 12.61 -14.83
N GLY A 594 38.16 13.18 -13.73
CA GLY A 594 38.27 12.46 -12.45
C GLY A 594 36.95 12.36 -11.68
N ILE A 595 35.96 13.22 -11.97
CA ILE A 595 34.58 13.07 -11.47
C ILE A 595 33.88 11.91 -12.20
N ARG A 596 34.10 11.75 -13.51
CA ARG A 596 33.61 10.59 -14.27
C ARG A 596 34.17 9.28 -13.70
N GLU A 597 35.43 9.28 -13.28
CA GLU A 597 36.09 8.12 -12.67
C GLU A 597 35.63 7.80 -11.24
N ALA A 598 34.91 8.72 -10.57
CA ALA A 598 34.46 8.57 -9.19
C ALA A 598 32.94 8.29 -9.04
N CYS A 599 32.17 8.32 -10.12
CA CYS A 599 30.75 8.02 -10.11
C CYS A 599 30.49 6.53 -10.38
N LEU A 600 30.13 5.79 -9.33
CA LEU A 600 29.92 4.35 -9.36
C LEU A 600 28.46 4.02 -9.06
N VAL A 601 27.87 3.16 -9.88
CA VAL A 601 26.54 2.58 -9.63
C VAL A 601 26.77 1.16 -9.15
N TYR A 602 26.35 0.86 -7.92
CA TYR A 602 26.43 -0.50 -7.36
C TYR A 602 25.06 -1.16 -7.41
N ARG A 603 25.04 -2.45 -7.76
CA ARG A 603 23.83 -3.27 -7.91
C ARG A 603 23.99 -4.67 -7.32
N THR A 604 25.24 -5.06 -7.05
CA THR A 604 25.62 -6.37 -6.54
C THR A 604 26.67 -6.27 -5.45
N ILE A 605 26.85 -7.35 -4.70
CA ILE A 605 27.95 -7.48 -3.74
C ILE A 605 29.30 -7.37 -4.48
N GLU A 606 29.41 -7.88 -5.70
CA GLU A 606 30.62 -7.75 -6.52
C GLU A 606 30.96 -6.28 -6.83
N ASP A 607 29.96 -5.45 -7.11
CA ASP A 607 30.21 -4.01 -7.32
C ASP A 607 30.73 -3.36 -6.04
N LEU A 608 30.19 -3.76 -4.88
CA LEU A 608 30.62 -3.26 -3.59
C LEU A 608 32.03 -3.71 -3.23
N GLU A 609 32.37 -4.98 -3.46
CA GLU A 609 33.72 -5.51 -3.29
C GLU A 609 34.71 -4.72 -4.15
N ALA A 610 34.36 -4.48 -5.41
CA ALA A 610 35.18 -3.69 -6.33
C ALA A 610 35.32 -2.24 -5.84
N ILE A 611 34.24 -1.61 -5.38
CA ILE A 611 34.25 -0.25 -4.82
C ILE A 611 35.13 -0.19 -3.56
N THR A 612 35.01 -1.15 -2.65
CA THR A 612 35.79 -1.22 -1.41
C THR A 612 37.27 -1.47 -1.70
N GLU A 613 37.61 -2.34 -2.64
CA GLU A 613 38.99 -2.58 -3.08
C GLU A 613 39.62 -1.31 -3.71
N TRP A 614 38.83 -0.54 -4.46
CA TRP A 614 39.30 0.73 -5.02
C TRP A 614 39.45 1.85 -3.97
N ALA A 615 38.56 1.88 -2.97
CA ALA A 615 38.53 2.90 -1.92
C ALA A 615 39.58 2.70 -0.80
N GLY A 616 39.97 1.46 -0.51
CA GLY A 616 41.06 1.12 0.43
C GLY A 616 42.43 1.42 -0.14
#